data_AF-A0A2E9LIK5-F1
#
_entry.id   AF-A0A2E9LIK5-F1
#
_cell.length_a   1.000
_cell.length_b   1.000
_cell.length_c   1.000
_cell.angle_alpha   90.00
_cell.angle_beta   90.00
_cell.angle_gamma   90.00
#
_symmetry.space_group_name_H-M   'P 1'
#
loop_
_entity.id
_entity.type
_entity.pdbx_description
1 polymer ?
#
loop_
_entity_poly.entity_id
_entity_poly.type
_entity_poly.pdbx_seq_one_letter_code
_entity_poly.pdbx_strand_id
1 'polypeptide(L)'
;MGLDPGGITLTDDFFHLAEGVQFRNLPQEVEARWNLVETAWGLDMARNLLDIEYDLEGGQLYVPRRDTSRVDVTSCRDALNGYQKGKCFYCFIDISIESGNDDLADVDHFLPHVLKDGREIRNLDGVWNLVLACQTCNRSKLARVPHVQYLERLNVRNNYLISSHHPLRETLIRQTGNTDADRHSFLNGSYQVAVNTLIHTWGPAEEFGTTF
;
A
#
# COMPACT_ATOMS: atom_id res chain seq x y z
N MET A 1 29.56 7.95 37.67
CA MET A 1 28.31 8.65 37.33
C MET A 1 27.50 7.70 36.48
N GLY A 2 26.35 7.25 36.97
CA GLY A 2 25.50 6.28 36.31
C GLY A 2 24.81 6.89 35.09
N LEU A 3 24.82 6.16 33.98
CA LEU A 3 23.95 6.45 32.84
C LEU A 3 22.52 6.07 33.27
N ASP A 4 21.64 7.04 33.24
CA ASP A 4 20.20 6.86 33.48
C ASP A 4 19.63 6.01 32.33
N PRO A 5 19.01 4.84 32.58
CA PRO A 5 18.68 3.87 31.51
C PRO A 5 17.37 4.17 30.76
N GLY A 6 16.88 5.41 30.75
CA GLY A 6 15.54 5.73 30.26
C GLY A 6 15.37 7.13 29.67
N GLY A 7 16.24 7.54 28.75
CA GLY A 7 16.08 8.79 28.01
C GLY A 7 15.88 8.53 26.51
N ILE A 8 14.89 9.18 25.89
CA ILE A 8 14.82 9.28 24.43
C ILE A 8 15.72 10.45 24.02
N THR A 9 16.75 10.18 23.22
CA THR A 9 17.62 11.22 22.64
C THR A 9 17.12 11.54 21.24
N LEU A 10 16.74 12.79 21.00
CA LEU A 10 16.40 13.27 19.66
C LEU A 10 17.69 13.66 18.94
N THR A 11 17.86 13.19 17.70
CA THR A 11 18.99 13.52 16.83
C THR A 11 18.58 14.55 15.77
N ASP A 12 19.55 15.09 15.05
CA ASP A 12 19.31 15.99 13.91
C ASP A 12 18.42 15.33 12.84
N ASP A 13 18.50 14.00 12.68
CA ASP A 13 17.62 13.25 11.77
C ASP A 13 16.13 13.42 12.11
N PHE A 14 15.78 13.54 13.40
CA PHE A 14 14.40 13.80 13.82
C PHE A 14 13.96 15.21 13.43
N PHE A 15 14.85 16.19 13.53
CA PHE A 15 14.56 17.57 13.11
C PHE A 15 14.41 17.66 11.58
N HIS A 16 15.28 16.98 10.83
CA HIS A 16 15.14 16.89 9.37
C HIS A 16 13.83 16.20 8.95
N LEU A 17 13.40 15.18 9.68
CA LEU A 17 12.09 14.56 9.46
C LEU A 17 10.95 15.56 9.69
N ALA A 18 11.05 16.41 10.71
CA ALA A 18 10.04 17.43 11.03
C ALA A 18 9.95 18.56 9.99
N GLU A 19 11.05 18.83 9.28
CA GLU A 19 11.11 19.82 8.20
C GLU A 19 10.64 19.26 6.84
N GLY A 20 10.55 17.92 6.72
CA GLY A 20 10.17 17.24 5.49
C GLY A 20 8.70 17.36 5.14
N VAL A 21 8.38 17.27 3.84
CA VAL A 21 7.01 17.25 3.30
C VAL A 21 6.17 16.12 3.93
N GLN A 22 6.83 15.02 4.28
CA GLN A 22 6.21 13.84 4.89
C GLN A 22 5.76 14.04 6.33
N PHE A 23 6.27 15.05 7.04
CA PHE A 23 5.91 15.29 8.43
C PHE A 23 4.39 15.41 8.63
N ARG A 24 3.71 16.03 7.65
CA ARG A 24 2.25 16.22 7.68
C ARG A 24 1.44 14.93 7.56
N ASN A 25 2.05 13.86 7.02
CA ASN A 25 1.41 12.56 6.83
C ASN A 25 1.64 11.61 8.02
N LEU A 26 2.66 11.87 8.85
CA LEU A 26 3.05 10.98 9.95
C LEU A 26 1.94 10.71 10.96
N PRO A 27 1.11 11.69 11.39
CA PRO A 27 0.02 11.41 12.32
C PRO A 27 -0.96 10.37 11.79
N GLN A 28 -1.38 10.50 10.53
CA GLN A 28 -2.32 9.58 9.88
C GLN A 28 -1.69 8.20 9.68
N GLU A 29 -0.40 8.13 9.29
CA GLU A 29 0.32 6.85 9.18
C GLU A 29 0.42 6.11 10.52
N VAL A 30 0.71 6.84 11.60
CA VAL A 30 0.80 6.28 12.95
C VAL A 30 -0.57 5.79 13.40
N GLU A 31 -1.62 6.58 13.19
CA GLU A 31 -2.99 6.22 13.54
C GLU A 31 -3.47 4.98 12.79
N ALA A 32 -3.22 4.90 11.46
CA ALA A 32 -3.56 3.74 10.65
C ALA A 32 -2.90 2.45 11.15
N ARG A 33 -1.64 2.55 11.62
CA ARG A 33 -0.92 1.42 12.21
C ARG A 33 -1.52 1.00 13.54
N TRP A 34 -1.89 1.96 14.39
CA TRP A 34 -2.56 1.68 15.65
C TRP A 34 -3.93 1.05 15.44
N ASN A 35 -4.75 1.59 14.53
CA ASN A 35 -6.06 1.04 14.20
C ASN A 35 -5.99 -0.43 13.75
N LEU A 36 -4.99 -0.80 12.94
CA LEU A 36 -4.78 -2.20 12.55
C LEU A 36 -4.48 -3.12 13.75
N VAL A 37 -3.71 -2.62 14.72
CA VAL A 37 -3.36 -3.36 15.94
C VAL A 37 -4.56 -3.45 16.89
N GLU A 38 -5.23 -2.32 17.14
CA GLU A 38 -6.39 -2.24 18.02
C GLU A 38 -7.57 -3.04 17.50
N THR A 39 -7.78 -3.04 16.18
CA THR A 39 -8.79 -3.91 15.54
C THR A 39 -8.49 -5.38 15.84
N ALA A 40 -7.23 -5.82 15.76
CA ALA A 40 -6.88 -7.21 16.08
C ALA A 40 -7.29 -7.58 17.51
N TRP A 41 -6.97 -6.71 18.46
CA TRP A 41 -7.32 -6.90 19.87
C TRP A 41 -8.83 -6.86 20.10
N GLY A 42 -9.54 -5.90 19.49
CA GLY A 42 -10.99 -5.76 19.64
C GLY A 42 -11.78 -6.92 19.04
N LEU A 43 -11.23 -7.63 18.06
CA LEU A 43 -11.86 -8.82 17.47
C LEU A 43 -11.45 -10.13 18.16
N ASP A 44 -10.63 -10.08 19.23
CA ASP A 44 -10.02 -11.25 19.90
C ASP A 44 -9.29 -12.17 18.89
N MET A 45 -8.62 -11.54 17.93
CA MET A 45 -7.89 -12.22 16.86
C MET A 45 -6.41 -11.96 17.00
N ALA A 46 -5.61 -13.01 16.79
CA ALA A 46 -4.19 -12.79 16.56
C ALA A 46 -4.01 -11.94 15.29
N ARG A 47 -3.08 -10.97 15.32
CA ARG A 47 -2.83 -10.04 14.19
C ARG A 47 -2.62 -10.76 12.85
N ASN A 48 -2.05 -11.95 12.89
CA ASN A 48 -1.82 -12.81 11.73
C ASN A 48 -3.06 -13.54 11.19
N LEU A 49 -4.22 -13.34 11.81
CA LEU A 49 -5.50 -13.86 11.35
C LEU A 49 -6.43 -12.78 10.81
N LEU A 50 -6.08 -11.50 10.95
CA LEU A 50 -6.88 -10.40 10.42
C LEU A 50 -6.87 -10.45 8.89
N ASP A 51 -7.99 -10.83 8.30
CA ASP A 51 -8.20 -10.69 6.87
C ASP A 51 -8.59 -9.25 6.54
N ILE A 52 -7.77 -8.60 5.71
CA ILE A 52 -7.95 -7.19 5.36
C ILE A 52 -8.35 -7.12 3.90
N GLU A 53 -9.54 -6.59 3.68
CA GLU A 53 -10.10 -6.30 2.37
C GLU A 53 -10.13 -4.79 2.13
N TYR A 54 -10.36 -4.40 0.87
CA TYR A 54 -10.43 -3.01 0.45
C TYR A 54 -11.81 -2.68 -0.10
N ASP A 55 -12.38 -1.59 0.41
CA ASP A 55 -13.62 -1.00 -0.09
C ASP A 55 -13.29 -0.01 -1.21
N LEU A 56 -13.64 -0.36 -2.45
CA LEU A 56 -13.42 0.47 -3.63
C LEU A 56 -14.15 1.82 -3.55
N GLU A 57 -15.37 1.84 -2.99
CA GLU A 57 -16.22 3.03 -2.93
C GLU A 57 -15.78 3.96 -1.79
N GLY A 58 -15.53 3.39 -0.61
CA GLY A 58 -15.14 4.14 0.58
C GLY A 58 -13.65 4.45 0.70
N GLY A 59 -12.79 3.77 -0.06
CA GLY A 59 -11.33 3.89 0.04
C GLY A 59 -10.77 3.37 1.38
N GLN A 60 -11.51 2.51 2.07
CA GLN A 60 -11.18 2.00 3.40
C GLN A 60 -10.64 0.58 3.34
N LEU A 61 -9.72 0.26 4.25
CA LEU A 61 -9.40 -1.10 4.60
C LEU A 61 -10.36 -1.57 5.69
N TYR A 62 -10.90 -2.78 5.54
CA TYR A 62 -11.85 -3.34 6.50
C TYR A 62 -11.58 -4.83 6.76
N VAL A 63 -12.14 -5.33 7.87
CA VAL A 63 -12.16 -6.76 8.20
C VAL A 63 -13.57 -7.30 7.96
N PRO A 64 -13.77 -8.28 7.05
CA PRO A 64 -15.07 -8.93 6.87
C PRO A 64 -15.40 -9.81 8.09
N ARG A 65 -16.68 -9.87 8.45
CA ARG A 65 -17.21 -10.73 9.52
C ARG A 65 -18.06 -11.84 8.94
N ARG A 66 -18.22 -12.93 9.71
CA ARG A 66 -18.98 -14.13 9.27
C ARG A 66 -20.45 -13.87 9.00
N ASP A 67 -21.02 -12.84 9.63
CA ASP A 67 -22.42 -12.43 9.54
C ASP A 67 -22.65 -11.37 8.45
N THR A 68 -21.75 -11.26 7.48
CA THR A 68 -21.76 -10.26 6.38
C THR A 68 -21.54 -8.81 6.83
N SER A 69 -21.38 -8.56 8.14
CA SER A 69 -20.94 -7.25 8.63
C SER A 69 -19.45 -7.03 8.34
N ARG A 70 -18.99 -5.78 8.48
CA ARG A 70 -17.58 -5.43 8.37
C ARG A 70 -17.16 -4.48 9.49
N VAL A 71 -15.88 -4.47 9.81
CA VAL A 71 -15.26 -3.49 10.70
C VAL A 71 -14.28 -2.68 9.86
N ASP A 72 -14.62 -1.41 9.63
CA ASP A 72 -13.70 -0.47 9.00
C ASP A 72 -12.48 -0.27 9.92
N VAL A 73 -11.29 -0.29 9.33
CA VAL A 73 -10.03 -0.22 10.09
C VAL A 73 -9.39 1.15 9.92
N THR A 74 -9.09 1.52 8.67
CA THR A 74 -8.37 2.76 8.35
C THR A 74 -8.45 3.03 6.87
N SER A 75 -8.18 4.27 6.44
CA SER A 75 -8.04 4.55 5.01
C SER A 75 -6.87 3.77 4.41
N CYS A 76 -7.05 3.30 3.17
CA CYS A 76 -5.98 2.67 2.41
C CYS A 76 -4.80 3.62 2.17
N ARG A 77 -5.07 4.93 2.01
CA ARG A 77 -4.03 5.96 1.87
C ARG A 77 -3.10 5.97 3.08
N ASP A 78 -3.67 6.13 4.26
CA ASP A 78 -2.94 6.22 5.52
C ASP A 78 -2.11 4.97 5.78
N ALA A 79 -2.67 3.79 5.47
CA ALA A 79 -1.99 2.51 5.65
C ALA A 79 -0.82 2.27 4.67
N LEU A 80 -0.90 2.81 3.44
CA LEU A 80 0.10 2.60 2.41
C LEU A 80 1.16 3.72 2.34
N ASN A 81 0.86 4.93 2.81
CA ASN A 81 1.72 6.09 2.61
C ASN A 81 3.13 5.92 3.18
N GLY A 82 3.24 5.40 4.40
CA GLY A 82 4.53 5.18 5.06
C GLY A 82 5.45 4.20 4.32
N TYR A 83 4.92 3.43 3.37
CA TYR A 83 5.66 2.48 2.54
C TYR A 83 6.05 3.03 1.18
N GLN A 84 5.35 4.07 0.74
CA GLN A 84 5.67 4.83 -0.45
C GLN A 84 6.37 6.15 -0.14
N LYS A 85 6.56 6.46 1.14
CA LYS A 85 7.26 7.65 1.65
C LYS A 85 6.64 8.93 1.11
N GLY A 86 5.30 8.93 1.02
CA GLY A 86 4.48 9.95 0.36
C GLY A 86 4.97 10.40 -1.00
N LYS A 87 5.46 9.44 -1.78
CA LYS A 87 5.71 9.60 -3.21
C LYS A 87 4.70 8.80 -4.03
N CYS A 88 4.35 9.32 -5.19
CA CYS A 88 3.61 8.56 -6.20
C CYS A 88 4.41 7.30 -6.58
N PHE A 89 3.72 6.15 -6.59
CA PHE A 89 4.33 4.86 -6.92
C PHE A 89 4.99 4.84 -8.31
N TYR A 90 4.43 5.57 -9.28
CA TYR A 90 4.88 5.55 -10.67
C TYR A 90 5.96 6.58 -10.96
N CYS A 91 5.71 7.86 -10.70
CA CYS A 91 6.63 8.95 -11.08
C CYS A 91 7.45 9.52 -9.94
N PHE A 92 7.26 9.09 -8.69
CA PHE A 92 7.98 9.59 -7.51
C PHE A 92 7.80 11.07 -7.14
N ILE A 93 6.84 11.80 -7.72
CA ILE A 93 6.48 13.13 -7.19
C ILE A 93 5.87 12.99 -5.79
N ASP A 94 5.97 14.04 -4.99
CA ASP A 94 5.30 14.10 -3.70
C ASP A 94 3.77 14.00 -3.85
N ILE A 95 3.15 13.32 -2.91
CA ILE A 95 1.71 13.18 -2.78
C ILE A 95 1.30 13.48 -1.34
N SER A 96 0.05 13.90 -1.17
CA SER A 96 -0.57 14.09 0.13
C SER A 96 -1.58 12.97 0.42
N ILE A 97 -1.76 12.64 1.69
CA ILE A 97 -2.90 11.82 2.17
C ILE A 97 -3.92 12.64 2.95
N GLU A 98 -3.68 13.94 3.10
CA GLU A 98 -4.59 14.87 3.77
C GLU A 98 -5.82 15.15 2.90
N SER A 99 -7.01 14.79 3.41
CA SER A 99 -8.28 15.03 2.73
C SER A 99 -8.44 16.49 2.32
N GLY A 100 -8.80 16.72 1.05
CA GLY A 100 -9.00 18.06 0.49
C GLY A 100 -7.73 18.76 -0.02
N ASN A 101 -6.57 18.13 0.09
CA ASN A 101 -5.33 18.63 -0.52
C ASN A 101 -5.37 18.48 -2.05
N ASP A 102 -4.83 19.46 -2.79
CA ASP A 102 -4.79 19.42 -4.26
C ASP A 102 -3.96 18.24 -4.78
N ASP A 103 -2.89 17.89 -4.06
CA ASP A 103 -2.00 16.76 -4.35
C ASP A 103 -2.45 15.46 -3.65
N LEU A 104 -3.72 15.37 -3.25
CA LEU A 104 -4.27 14.16 -2.64
C LEU A 104 -4.05 12.96 -3.57
N ALA A 105 -3.41 11.93 -3.02
CA ALA A 105 -3.13 10.70 -3.72
C ALA A 105 -4.41 9.95 -4.11
N ASP A 106 -4.37 9.25 -5.23
CA ASP A 106 -5.35 8.24 -5.57
C ASP A 106 -4.87 6.86 -5.13
N VAL A 107 -5.81 6.02 -4.68
CA VAL A 107 -5.55 4.58 -4.53
C VAL A 107 -5.80 3.93 -5.89
N ASP A 108 -4.74 3.50 -6.54
CA ASP A 108 -4.80 2.83 -7.84
C ASP A 108 -4.61 1.32 -7.69
N HIS A 109 -5.32 0.56 -8.54
CA HIS A 109 -5.07 -0.86 -8.71
C HIS A 109 -3.97 -1.04 -9.75
N PHE A 110 -2.81 -1.52 -9.32
CA PHE A 110 -1.67 -1.76 -10.20
C PHE A 110 -2.09 -2.57 -11.44
N LEU A 111 -2.69 -3.75 -11.24
CA LEU A 111 -3.45 -4.45 -12.27
C LEU A 111 -4.90 -3.93 -12.30
N PRO A 112 -5.41 -3.45 -13.44
CA PRO A 112 -6.71 -2.79 -13.53
C PRO A 112 -7.88 -3.59 -12.94
N HIS A 113 -8.73 -2.93 -12.14
CA HIS A 113 -9.91 -3.55 -11.51
C HIS A 113 -10.89 -4.19 -12.51
N VAL A 114 -10.94 -3.72 -13.75
CA VAL A 114 -11.76 -4.32 -14.83
C VAL A 114 -11.44 -5.80 -15.09
N LEU A 115 -10.26 -6.28 -14.69
CA LEU A 115 -9.87 -7.70 -14.77
C LEU A 115 -10.63 -8.59 -13.78
N LYS A 116 -11.32 -8.02 -12.79
CA LYS A 116 -12.09 -8.76 -11.79
C LYS A 116 -13.21 -9.59 -12.40
N ASP A 117 -13.81 -9.11 -13.49
CA ASP A 117 -14.92 -9.78 -14.18
C ASP A 117 -14.50 -11.13 -14.79
N GLY A 118 -13.24 -11.24 -15.23
CA GLY A 118 -12.68 -12.49 -15.76
C GLY A 118 -12.42 -13.55 -14.69
N ARG A 119 -12.29 -13.16 -13.41
CA ARG A 119 -12.02 -14.04 -12.25
C ARG A 119 -10.77 -14.94 -12.37
N GLU A 120 -9.88 -14.63 -13.30
CA GLU A 120 -8.62 -15.38 -13.51
C GLU A 120 -7.54 -14.97 -12.51
N ILE A 121 -7.56 -13.71 -12.06
CA ILE A 121 -6.65 -13.19 -11.04
C ILE A 121 -7.36 -13.25 -9.68
N ARG A 122 -6.78 -14.02 -8.76
CA ARG A 122 -7.31 -14.15 -7.40
C ARG A 122 -7.13 -12.84 -6.64
N ASN A 123 -8.11 -12.52 -5.79
CA ASN A 123 -8.05 -11.41 -4.82
C ASN A 123 -7.47 -10.11 -5.40
N LEU A 124 -7.96 -9.69 -6.57
CA LEU A 124 -7.46 -8.54 -7.33
C LEU A 124 -7.53 -7.22 -6.56
N ASP A 125 -8.51 -7.09 -5.65
CA ASP A 125 -8.66 -5.90 -4.77
C ASP A 125 -7.83 -6.02 -3.49
N GLY A 126 -6.96 -7.04 -3.41
CA GLY A 126 -6.09 -7.25 -2.27
C GLY A 126 -5.03 -6.15 -2.18
N VAL A 127 -4.60 -5.86 -0.96
CA VAL A 127 -3.55 -4.88 -0.61
C VAL A 127 -2.29 -5.02 -1.48
N TRP A 128 -1.95 -6.25 -1.90
CA TRP A 128 -0.81 -6.51 -2.79
C TRP A 128 -0.86 -5.74 -4.11
N ASN A 129 -2.07 -5.43 -4.61
CA ASN A 129 -2.33 -4.78 -5.90
C ASN A 129 -2.66 -3.29 -5.75
N LEU A 130 -2.74 -2.74 -4.54
CA LEU A 130 -3.09 -1.35 -4.29
C LEU A 130 -1.84 -0.49 -4.12
N VAL A 131 -1.76 0.64 -4.83
CA VAL A 131 -0.66 1.62 -4.75
C VAL A 131 -1.21 3.04 -4.61
N LEU A 132 -0.42 3.95 -4.03
CA LEU A 132 -0.74 5.39 -4.06
C LEU A 132 -0.15 6.03 -5.31
N ALA A 133 -0.98 6.64 -6.14
CA ALA A 133 -0.58 7.34 -7.35
C ALA A 133 -0.95 8.82 -7.26
N CYS A 134 -0.16 9.70 -7.88
CA CYS A 134 -0.64 11.06 -8.11
C CYS A 134 -1.78 11.02 -9.14
N GLN A 135 -2.64 12.03 -9.10
CA GLN A 135 -3.81 12.12 -9.96
C GLN A 135 -3.43 12.06 -11.45
N THR A 136 -2.32 12.67 -11.87
CA THR A 136 -1.84 12.64 -13.26
C THR A 136 -1.50 11.21 -13.72
N CYS A 137 -0.77 10.45 -12.90
CA CYS A 137 -0.44 9.06 -13.21
C CYS A 137 -1.70 8.18 -13.24
N ASN A 138 -2.56 8.30 -12.23
CA ASN A 138 -3.78 7.48 -12.15
C ASN A 138 -4.73 7.74 -13.34
N ARG A 139 -5.01 9.01 -13.63
CA ARG A 139 -5.89 9.44 -14.73
C ARG A 139 -5.33 9.11 -16.11
N SER A 140 -4.00 9.08 -16.27
CA SER A 140 -3.41 8.66 -17.52
C SER A 140 -3.34 7.14 -17.64
N LYS A 141 -3.07 6.38 -16.57
CA LYS A 141 -3.03 4.92 -16.61
C LYS A 141 -4.37 4.31 -17.05
N LEU A 142 -5.49 4.78 -16.49
CA LEU A 142 -6.83 4.21 -16.75
C LEU A 142 -6.83 2.69 -16.54
N ALA A 143 -7.47 1.94 -17.43
CA ALA A 143 -7.53 0.48 -17.41
C ALA A 143 -6.32 -0.19 -18.11
N ARG A 144 -5.14 0.45 -18.12
CA ARG A 144 -3.93 -0.10 -18.75
C ARG A 144 -3.01 -0.79 -17.76
N VAL A 145 -2.38 -1.87 -18.21
CA VAL A 145 -1.41 -2.61 -17.40
C VAL A 145 -0.10 -1.81 -17.33
N PRO A 146 0.46 -1.51 -16.15
CA PRO A 146 1.75 -0.83 -16.05
C PRO A 146 2.87 -1.61 -16.74
N HIS A 147 3.92 -0.95 -17.22
CA HIS A 147 5.11 -1.64 -17.75
C HIS A 147 5.73 -2.57 -16.69
N VAL A 148 6.41 -3.63 -17.16
CA VAL A 148 6.96 -4.69 -16.30
C VAL A 148 7.94 -4.17 -15.24
N GLN A 149 8.68 -3.09 -15.52
CA GLN A 149 9.54 -2.45 -14.51
C GLN A 149 8.78 -2.03 -13.24
N TYR A 150 7.50 -1.69 -13.35
CA TYR A 150 6.66 -1.33 -12.21
C TYR A 150 6.16 -2.58 -11.45
N LEU A 151 6.12 -3.74 -12.09
CA LEU A 151 5.87 -5.02 -11.41
C LEU A 151 7.05 -5.37 -10.48
N GLU A 152 8.28 -5.17 -10.95
CA GLU A 152 9.48 -5.35 -10.14
C GLU A 152 9.47 -4.41 -8.93
N ARG A 153 9.11 -3.13 -9.15
CA ARG A 153 8.94 -2.14 -8.08
C ARG A 153 7.85 -2.57 -7.08
N LEU A 154 6.72 -3.09 -7.56
CA LEU A 154 5.65 -3.60 -6.71
C LEU A 154 6.12 -4.78 -5.87
N ASN A 155 6.86 -5.72 -6.47
CA ASN A 155 7.43 -6.87 -5.79
C ASN A 155 8.40 -6.44 -4.68
N VAL A 156 9.30 -5.50 -4.96
CA VAL A 156 10.23 -4.94 -3.96
C VAL A 156 9.46 -4.28 -2.82
N ARG A 157 8.48 -3.42 -3.13
CA ARG A 157 7.66 -2.72 -2.12
C ARG A 157 6.88 -3.68 -1.24
N ASN A 158 6.23 -4.69 -1.84
CA ASN A 158 5.44 -5.68 -1.10
C ASN A 158 6.33 -6.54 -0.18
N ASN A 159 7.52 -6.94 -0.64
CA ASN A 159 8.47 -7.65 0.21
C ASN A 159 9.05 -6.77 1.33
N TYR A 160 9.29 -5.48 1.07
CA TYR A 160 9.70 -4.53 2.10
C TYR A 160 8.64 -4.41 3.21
N LEU A 161 7.36 -4.28 2.84
CA LEU A 161 6.21 -4.30 3.75
C LEU A 161 6.20 -5.55 4.65
N ILE A 162 6.45 -6.72 4.05
CA ILE A 162 6.49 -8.00 4.76
C ILE A 162 7.68 -8.07 5.74
N SER A 163 8.86 -7.60 5.34
CA SER A 163 10.08 -7.64 6.17
C SER A 163 10.03 -6.65 7.34
N SER A 164 9.27 -5.56 7.22
CA SER A 164 9.19 -4.48 8.19
C SER A 164 8.25 -4.75 9.38
N HIS A 165 7.76 -5.98 9.56
CA HIS A 165 6.83 -6.39 10.64
C HIS A 165 5.57 -5.50 10.76
N HIS A 166 5.10 -4.93 9.65
CA HIS A 166 3.89 -4.11 9.61
C HIS A 166 2.63 -4.94 9.87
N PRO A 167 1.54 -4.37 10.40
CA PRO A 167 0.29 -5.12 10.58
C PRO A 167 -0.29 -5.73 9.29
N LEU A 168 0.02 -5.17 8.11
CA LEU A 168 -0.38 -5.75 6.82
C LEU A 168 0.50 -6.90 6.31
N ARG A 169 1.59 -7.24 7.02
CA ARG A 169 2.52 -8.30 6.64
C ARG A 169 1.81 -9.62 6.37
N GLU A 170 0.98 -10.04 7.31
CA GLU A 170 0.32 -11.34 7.30
C GLU A 170 -0.76 -11.39 6.20
N THR A 171 -1.43 -10.26 5.98
CA THR A 171 -2.33 -10.08 4.83
C THR A 171 -1.59 -10.29 3.51
N LEU A 172 -0.45 -9.64 3.31
CA LEU A 172 0.34 -9.79 2.08
C LEU A 172 0.84 -11.23 1.91
N ILE A 173 1.32 -11.87 2.96
CA ILE A 173 1.75 -13.28 2.92
C ILE A 173 0.59 -14.18 2.50
N ARG A 174 -0.59 -14.05 3.10
CA ARG A 174 -1.77 -14.86 2.73
C ARG A 174 -2.25 -14.58 1.30
N GLN A 175 -2.16 -13.33 0.85
CA GLN A 175 -2.62 -12.91 -0.47
C GLN A 175 -1.67 -13.31 -1.60
N THR A 176 -0.36 -13.45 -1.33
CA THR A 176 0.66 -13.57 -2.39
C THR A 176 1.59 -14.78 -2.24
N GLY A 177 1.79 -15.33 -1.03
CA GLY A 177 2.65 -16.50 -0.80
C GLY A 177 3.62 -16.36 0.38
N ASN A 178 4.09 -17.51 0.88
CA ASN A 178 4.92 -17.62 2.08
C ASN A 178 6.39 -17.24 1.83
N THR A 179 6.95 -17.63 0.70
CA THR A 179 8.33 -17.33 0.33
C THR A 179 8.41 -16.18 -0.69
N ASP A 180 9.57 -15.54 -0.79
CA ASP A 180 9.80 -14.52 -1.82
C ASP A 180 9.57 -15.06 -3.24
N ALA A 181 9.99 -16.31 -3.49
CA ALA A 181 9.77 -17.00 -4.75
C ALA A 181 8.27 -17.22 -5.04
N ASP A 182 7.47 -17.63 -4.04
CA ASP A 182 6.02 -17.81 -4.22
C ASP A 182 5.36 -16.48 -4.61
N ARG A 183 5.71 -15.40 -3.90
CA ARG A 183 5.17 -14.06 -4.15
C ARG A 183 5.56 -13.53 -5.52
N HIS A 184 6.82 -13.71 -5.90
CA HIS A 184 7.30 -13.35 -7.23
C HIS A 184 6.55 -14.12 -8.31
N SER A 185 6.37 -15.44 -8.15
CA SER A 185 5.62 -16.27 -9.09
C SER A 185 4.15 -15.84 -9.18
N PHE A 186 3.51 -15.53 -8.05
CA PHE A 186 2.12 -15.04 -7.99
C PHE A 186 1.96 -13.72 -8.76
N LEU A 187 2.85 -12.76 -8.53
CA LEU A 187 2.82 -11.46 -9.19
C LEU A 187 3.05 -11.58 -10.71
N ASN A 188 4.04 -12.37 -11.13
CA ASN A 188 4.30 -12.60 -12.56
C ASN A 188 3.15 -13.33 -13.25
N GLY A 189 2.57 -14.35 -12.62
CA GLY A 189 1.40 -15.05 -13.16
C GLY A 189 0.21 -14.11 -13.34
N SER A 190 -0.10 -13.31 -12.32
CA SER A 190 -1.18 -12.33 -12.36
C SER A 190 -0.95 -11.26 -13.44
N TYR A 191 0.30 -10.79 -13.56
CA TYR A 191 0.69 -9.82 -14.58
C TYR A 191 0.57 -10.40 -16.00
N GLN A 192 0.99 -11.64 -16.21
CA GLN A 192 0.88 -12.29 -17.51
C GLN A 192 -0.57 -12.45 -17.96
N VAL A 193 -1.46 -12.82 -17.04
CA VAL A 193 -2.91 -12.83 -17.30
C VAL A 193 -3.37 -11.44 -17.72
N ALA A 194 -3.04 -10.41 -16.94
CA ALA A 194 -3.46 -9.03 -17.23
C ALA A 194 -3.00 -8.55 -18.62
N VAL A 195 -1.73 -8.79 -18.98
CA VAL A 195 -1.18 -8.40 -20.29
C VAL A 195 -1.86 -9.16 -21.43
N ASN A 196 -2.10 -10.46 -21.26
CA ASN A 196 -2.77 -11.28 -22.27
C ASN A 196 -4.24 -10.88 -22.48
N THR A 197 -4.93 -10.47 -21.41
CA THR A 197 -6.33 -10.06 -21.48
C THR A 197 -6.52 -8.67 -22.07
N LEU A 198 -5.69 -7.70 -21.65
CA LEU A 198 -5.88 -6.29 -22.03
C LEU A 198 -5.08 -5.87 -23.26
N ILE A 199 -3.95 -6.52 -23.55
CA ILE A 199 -3.16 -6.30 -24.78
C ILE A 199 -2.68 -4.84 -24.96
N HIS A 200 -2.60 -4.08 -23.86
CA HIS A 200 -2.02 -2.74 -23.84
C HIS A 200 -1.28 -2.51 -22.53
N THR A 201 -0.21 -1.72 -22.61
CA THR A 201 0.59 -1.35 -21.45
C THR A 201 0.74 0.17 -21.33
N TRP A 202 1.15 0.64 -20.14
CA TRP A 202 1.29 2.06 -19.83
C TRP A 202 2.48 2.35 -18.90
N GLY A 203 3.10 3.51 -19.10
CA GLY A 203 4.01 4.13 -18.15
C GLY A 203 3.75 5.65 -18.08
N PRO A 204 4.19 6.32 -16.99
CA PRO A 204 4.14 7.76 -16.86
C PRO A 204 5.00 8.44 -17.92
N ALA A 205 4.65 9.68 -18.26
CA ALA A 205 5.42 10.48 -19.20
C ALA A 205 6.82 10.81 -18.68
N GLU A 206 6.94 11.02 -17.37
CA GLU A 206 8.18 11.37 -16.68
C GLU A 206 8.26 10.63 -15.34
N GLU A 207 9.48 10.20 -14.97
CA GLU A 207 9.82 9.67 -13.66
C GLU A 207 10.86 10.59 -13.00
N PHE A 208 10.62 10.97 -11.75
CA PHE A 208 11.50 11.85 -10.99
C PHE A 208 12.45 11.03 -10.11
N GLY A 209 13.59 11.61 -9.75
CA GLY A 209 14.56 10.95 -8.88
C GLY A 209 13.99 10.65 -7.49
N THR A 210 14.39 9.52 -6.91
CA THR A 210 14.13 9.17 -5.50
C THR A 210 15.02 10.03 -4.59
N THR A 211 14.73 11.32 -4.50
CA THR A 211 15.38 12.18 -3.50
C THR A 211 14.73 11.90 -2.16
N PHE A 212 15.53 11.38 -1.22
CA PHE A 212 15.21 11.21 0.19
C PHE A 212 15.83 12.36 0.98
#